data_AF-A4NZR9-F1
#
_entry.id   AF-A4NZR9-F1
#
_cell.length_a   1.000
_cell.length_b   1.000
_cell.length_c   1.000
_cell.angle_alpha   90.00
_cell.angle_beta   90.00
_cell.angle_gamma   90.00
#
_symmetry.space_group_name_H-M   'P 1'
#
loop_
_entity.id
_entity.type
_entity.pdbx_description
1 polymer ?
#
loop_
_entity_poly.entity_id
_entity_poly.type
_entity_poly.pdbx_seq_one_letter_code
_entity_poly.pdbx_strand_id
1 'polypeptide(L)'
;MWNKKTLKVVYGKEGKPCEVDCETKVFEYTQNPTNPAFPNELELTEKGDVTHNVLISEYRRYSDLEFFPQEGMQTAEWLVPEGQYFVMGDHRDHSDDSRFWGFVPEKILWVKPLIFG
;
A
#
# COMPACT_ATOMS: atom_id res chain seq x y z
N MET A 1 -5.48 0.95 -15.52
CA MET A 1 -4.78 0.69 -14.24
C MET A 1 -5.55 -0.24 -13.30
N TRP A 2 -6.84 -0.57 -13.53
CA TRP A 2 -7.66 -1.44 -12.66
C TRP A 2 -7.75 -2.93 -13.07
N ASN A 3 -7.05 -3.36 -14.11
CA ASN A 3 -7.06 -4.78 -14.52
C ASN A 3 -6.12 -5.66 -13.66
N LYS A 4 -5.33 -5.06 -12.77
CA LYS A 4 -4.49 -5.80 -11.82
C LYS A 4 -5.24 -5.93 -10.51
N LYS A 5 -5.75 -7.13 -10.24
CA LYS A 5 -6.33 -7.55 -8.95
C LYS A 5 -5.27 -7.77 -7.87
N THR A 6 -4.03 -7.35 -8.10
CA THR A 6 -2.92 -7.64 -7.20
C THR A 6 -1.97 -6.45 -7.07
N LEU A 7 -1.62 -6.14 -5.83
CA LEU A 7 -0.48 -5.27 -5.48
C LEU A 7 0.69 -6.17 -5.09
N LYS A 8 1.89 -5.84 -5.54
CA LYS A 8 3.09 -6.60 -5.22
C LYS A 8 4.10 -5.69 -4.55
N VAL A 9 4.61 -6.13 -3.41
CA VAL A 9 5.71 -5.49 -2.69
C VAL A 9 6.90 -6.43 -2.75
N VAL A 10 8.05 -5.94 -3.23
CA VAL A 10 9.28 -6.73 -3.39
C VAL A 10 10.31 -6.21 -2.39
N TYR A 11 10.89 -7.12 -1.61
CA TYR A 11 11.85 -6.80 -0.55
C TYR A 11 12.85 -7.96 -0.39
N GLY A 12 14.04 -7.72 0.15
CA GLY A 12 15.03 -8.73 0.49
C GLY A 12 14.68 -9.47 1.79
N LYS A 13 15.44 -10.49 2.16
CA LYS A 13 15.17 -11.26 3.39
C LYS A 13 15.14 -10.37 4.64
N GLU A 14 14.24 -10.71 5.56
CA GLU A 14 14.05 -9.98 6.83
C GLU A 14 13.70 -8.49 6.63
N GLY A 15 13.00 -8.14 5.55
CA GLY A 15 12.52 -6.78 5.31
C GLY A 15 13.56 -5.80 4.77
N LYS A 16 14.72 -6.31 4.31
CA LYS A 16 15.81 -5.46 3.81
C LYS A 16 15.57 -5.00 2.38
N PRO A 17 16.22 -3.92 1.90
CA PRO A 17 16.22 -3.57 0.48
C PRO A 17 16.64 -4.76 -0.40
N CYS A 18 15.91 -5.03 -1.48
CA CYS A 18 16.28 -6.15 -2.34
C CYS A 18 17.37 -5.77 -3.35
N GLU A 19 18.53 -6.43 -3.27
CA GLU A 19 19.58 -6.38 -4.29
C GLU A 19 19.78 -7.74 -4.98
N VAL A 20 19.65 -8.85 -4.24
CA VAL A 20 19.69 -10.24 -4.71
C VAL A 20 18.72 -11.11 -3.89
N ASP A 21 18.17 -12.17 -4.50
CA ASP A 21 17.26 -13.14 -3.85
C ASP A 21 16.03 -12.51 -3.15
N CYS A 22 15.26 -11.68 -3.88
CA CYS A 22 14.08 -11.00 -3.35
C CYS A 22 12.97 -11.95 -2.91
N GLU A 23 12.29 -11.57 -1.84
CA GLU A 23 10.95 -12.00 -1.48
C GLU A 23 9.90 -11.08 -2.11
N THR A 24 8.72 -11.61 -2.38
CA THR A 24 7.60 -10.84 -2.92
C THR A 24 6.35 -11.14 -2.12
N LYS A 25 5.73 -10.08 -1.63
CA LYS A 25 4.42 -10.13 -1.01
C LYS A 25 3.36 -9.69 -2.01
N VAL A 26 2.32 -10.50 -2.14
CA VAL A 26 1.22 -10.25 -3.05
C VAL A 26 -0.03 -9.99 -2.23
N PHE A 27 -0.66 -8.86 -2.47
CA PHE A 27 -1.98 -8.54 -1.94
C PHE A 27 -2.98 -8.73 -3.05
N GLU A 28 -4.00 -9.55 -2.80
CA GLU A 28 -5.06 -9.80 -3.77
C GLU A 28 -6.31 -9.02 -3.41
N TYR A 29 -6.96 -8.43 -4.41
CA TYR A 29 -8.18 -7.65 -4.23
C TYR A 29 -9.36 -8.35 -4.88
N THR A 30 -10.45 -8.46 -4.12
CA THR A 30 -11.75 -8.89 -4.62
C THR A 30 -12.77 -7.80 -4.35
N GLN A 31 -13.50 -7.39 -5.39
CA GLN A 31 -14.58 -6.42 -5.24
C GLN A 31 -15.77 -7.05 -4.54
N ASN A 32 -16.25 -6.40 -3.48
CA ASN A 32 -17.45 -6.79 -2.76
C ASN A 32 -18.70 -6.20 -3.44
N PRO A 33 -19.90 -6.73 -3.15
CA PRO A 33 -21.14 -6.07 -3.55
C PRO A 33 -21.22 -4.64 -3.01
N THR A 34 -21.95 -3.76 -3.70
CA THR A 34 -22.14 -2.37 -3.28
C THR A 34 -22.61 -2.29 -1.84
N ASN A 35 -21.90 -1.50 -1.02
CA ASN A 35 -22.24 -1.26 0.36
C ASN A 35 -23.31 -0.15 0.44
N PRO A 36 -24.50 -0.41 1.00
CA PRO A 36 -25.54 0.62 1.13
C PRO A 36 -25.15 1.82 2.01
N ALA A 37 -24.20 1.65 2.93
CA ALA A 37 -23.68 2.74 3.76
C ALA A 37 -22.71 3.65 2.97
N PHE A 38 -22.06 3.11 1.95
CA PHE A 38 -21.10 3.81 1.08
C PHE A 38 -21.46 3.60 -0.40
N PRO A 39 -22.62 4.07 -0.87
CA PRO A 39 -23.15 3.72 -2.19
C PRO A 39 -22.33 4.26 -3.37
N ASN A 40 -21.44 5.23 -3.10
CA ASN A 40 -20.56 5.86 -4.09
C ASN A 40 -19.10 5.37 -4.01
N GLU A 41 -18.83 4.36 -3.18
CA GLU A 41 -17.51 3.80 -2.98
C GLU A 41 -17.51 2.31 -3.33
N LEU A 42 -16.40 1.85 -3.91
CA LEU A 42 -16.08 0.45 -4.05
C LEU A 42 -15.52 -0.07 -2.74
N GLU A 43 -16.17 -1.09 -2.21
CA GLU A 43 -15.62 -1.88 -1.12
C GLU A 43 -14.85 -3.08 -1.71
N LEU A 44 -13.57 -3.19 -1.36
CA LEU A 44 -12.69 -4.28 -1.79
C LEU A 44 -12.24 -5.08 -0.56
N THR A 45 -12.24 -6.40 -0.68
CA THR A 45 -11.51 -7.26 0.25
C THR A 45 -10.07 -7.38 -0.24
N GLU A 46 -9.12 -6.87 0.54
CA GLU A 46 -7.68 -7.08 0.37
C GLU A 46 -7.24 -8.29 1.19
N LYS A 47 -6.54 -9.23 0.56
CA LYS A 47 -5.94 -10.40 1.22
C LYS A 47 -4.42 -10.32 1.12
N GLY A 48 -3.76 -10.13 2.27
CA GLY A 48 -2.33 -10.34 2.48
C GLY A 48 -2.10 -11.25 3.69
N ASP A 49 -1.21 -10.87 4.61
CA ASP A 49 -1.04 -11.58 5.90
C ASP A 49 -2.29 -11.49 6.79
N VAL A 50 -3.01 -10.40 6.63
CA VAL A 50 -4.27 -10.09 7.28
C VAL A 50 -5.25 -9.67 6.19
N THR A 51 -6.55 -9.84 6.46
CA THR A 51 -7.61 -9.48 5.52
C THR A 51 -8.24 -8.17 5.93
N HIS A 52 -8.23 -7.20 5.03
CA HIS A 52 -8.74 -5.84 5.26
C HIS A 52 -9.91 -5.56 4.31
N ASN A 53 -10.89 -4.79 4.78
CA ASN A 53 -11.86 -4.14 3.90
C ASN A 53 -11.35 -2.75 3.57
N VAL A 54 -11.33 -2.44 2.29
CA VAL A 54 -10.75 -1.24 1.73
C VAL A 54 -11.82 -0.49 0.98
N LEU A 55 -11.98 0.80 1.28
CA LEU A 55 -12.92 1.68 0.58
C LEU A 55 -12.16 2.56 -0.43
N ILE A 56 -12.64 2.57 -1.66
CA ILE A 56 -12.08 3.34 -2.77
C ILE A 56 -13.21 4.05 -3.53
N SER A 57 -13.07 5.34 -3.79
CA SER A 57 -13.90 6.09 -4.71
C SER A 57 -13.43 5.90 -6.15
N GLU A 58 -14.34 5.49 -7.04
CA GLU A 58 -14.04 5.43 -8.48
C GLU A 58 -13.74 6.81 -9.08
N TYR A 59 -14.16 7.89 -8.40
CA TYR A 59 -14.00 9.26 -8.85
C TYR A 59 -12.63 9.83 -8.50
N ARG A 60 -11.91 9.25 -7.53
CA ARG A 60 -10.59 9.75 -7.14
C ARG A 60 -9.52 9.15 -8.05
N ARG A 61 -9.07 9.96 -9.00
CA ARG A 61 -7.92 9.64 -9.85
C ARG A 61 -6.71 10.37 -9.28
N TYR A 62 -5.94 9.69 -8.45
CA TYR A 62 -4.62 10.20 -8.09
C TYR A 62 -3.80 10.36 -9.38
N SER A 63 -3.16 11.51 -9.52
CA SER A 63 -2.16 11.68 -10.56
C SER A 63 -0.88 10.99 -10.09
N ASP A 64 -0.19 10.32 -11.01
CA ASP A 64 1.16 9.79 -10.78
C ASP A 64 2.11 10.83 -10.16
N LEU A 65 1.89 12.13 -10.43
CA LEU A 65 2.67 13.25 -9.88
C LEU A 65 2.45 13.52 -8.39
N GLU A 66 1.40 12.97 -7.78
CA GLU A 66 1.08 13.16 -6.36
C GLU A 66 1.79 12.13 -5.47
N PHE A 67 2.28 11.04 -6.06
CA PHE A 67 2.98 9.99 -5.32
C PHE A 67 4.40 10.42 -4.94
N PHE A 68 4.82 10.03 -3.74
CA PHE A 68 6.15 10.27 -3.22
C PHE A 68 7.19 9.73 -4.21
N PRO A 69 8.07 10.55 -4.79
CA PRO A 69 9.06 10.06 -5.74
C PRO A 69 10.23 9.38 -5.00
N GLN A 70 10.69 8.24 -5.52
CA GLN A 70 11.94 7.62 -5.09
C GLN A 70 12.90 7.54 -6.29
N GLU A 71 14.10 8.08 -6.12
CA GLU A 71 15.12 8.09 -7.17
C GLU A 71 15.43 6.66 -7.65
N GLY A 72 15.44 6.46 -8.96
CA GLY A 72 15.70 5.16 -9.58
C GLY A 72 14.51 4.19 -9.60
N MET A 73 13.35 4.58 -9.05
CA MET A 73 12.13 3.75 -9.07
C MET A 73 11.08 4.33 -10.03
N GLN A 74 10.20 3.45 -10.54
CA GLN A 74 9.03 3.90 -11.30
C GLN A 74 8.01 4.55 -10.37
N THR A 75 7.12 5.37 -10.92
CA THR A 75 6.00 5.91 -10.16
C THR A 75 5.14 4.78 -9.58
N ALA A 76 4.72 4.94 -8.32
CA ALA A 76 3.99 3.95 -7.55
C ALA A 76 4.78 2.66 -7.22
N GLU A 77 6.11 2.68 -7.36
CA GLU A 77 7.01 1.64 -6.86
C GLU A 77 7.97 2.24 -5.83
N TRP A 78 8.11 1.57 -4.69
CA TRP A 78 9.00 1.99 -3.61
C TRP A 78 9.79 0.81 -3.06
N LEU A 79 11.06 1.06 -2.79
CA LEU A 79 11.92 0.20 -1.99
C LEU A 79 12.03 0.80 -0.60
N VAL A 80 11.45 0.13 0.39
CA VAL A 80 11.41 0.60 1.78
C VAL A 80 12.83 0.50 2.38
N PRO A 81 13.42 1.62 2.89
CA PRO A 81 14.74 1.57 3.50
C PRO A 81 14.75 0.80 4.84
N GLU A 82 15.92 0.33 5.26
CA GLU A 82 16.07 -0.35 6.56
C GLU A 82 15.68 0.57 7.73
N GLY A 83 14.99 0.01 8.73
CA GLY A 83 14.48 0.75 9.89
C GLY A 83 13.41 1.79 9.54
N GLN A 84 12.83 1.69 8.34
CA GLN A 84 11.70 2.48 7.88
C GLN A 84 10.53 1.58 7.52
N TYR A 85 9.38 2.20 7.36
CA TYR A 85 8.12 1.54 7.16
C TYR A 85 7.29 2.25 6.10
N PHE A 86 6.60 1.47 5.27
CA PHE A 86 5.59 1.96 4.35
C PHE A 86 4.21 1.61 4.89
N VAL A 87 3.41 2.64 5.21
CA VAL A 87 2.07 2.46 5.78
C VAL A 87 1.02 2.95 4.79
N MET A 88 -0.12 2.26 4.77
CA MET A 88 -1.29 2.66 4.00
C MET A 88 -2.53 2.58 4.90
N GLY A 89 -3.42 3.56 4.76
CA GLY A 89 -4.70 3.52 5.45
C GLY A 89 -5.72 2.65 4.71
N ASP A 90 -6.66 2.07 5.46
CA ASP A 90 -7.73 1.24 4.90
C ASP A 90 -8.74 2.07 4.10
N HIS A 91 -8.88 3.37 4.40
CA HIS A 91 -9.62 4.29 3.56
C HIS A 91 -8.68 4.94 2.53
N ARG A 92 -8.35 4.20 1.47
CA ARG A 92 -7.26 4.53 0.53
C ARG A 92 -7.37 5.91 -0.09
N ASP A 93 -8.58 6.37 -0.27
CA ASP A 93 -8.84 7.66 -0.88
C ASP A 93 -8.82 8.80 0.13
N HIS A 94 -9.01 8.54 1.41
CA HIS A 94 -9.02 9.58 2.44
C HIS A 94 -7.84 9.46 3.40
N SER A 95 -6.83 8.68 2.99
CA SER A 95 -5.63 8.45 3.75
C SER A 95 -4.47 9.21 3.10
N ASP A 96 -4.03 10.27 3.78
CA ASP A 96 -2.70 10.81 3.56
C ASP A 96 -1.72 9.84 4.22
N ASP A 97 -1.14 8.93 3.43
CA ASP A 97 -0.20 7.91 3.89
C ASP A 97 1.10 7.87 3.08
N SER A 98 1.91 6.82 3.27
CA SER A 98 3.26 6.73 2.70
C SER A 98 3.30 6.85 1.18
N ARG A 99 2.18 6.61 0.48
CA ARG A 99 2.06 6.88 -0.96
C ARG A 99 2.35 8.34 -1.31
N PHE A 100 2.07 9.28 -0.41
CA PHE A 100 2.17 10.73 -0.65
C PHE A 100 3.34 11.38 0.10
N TRP A 101 3.61 10.97 1.34
CA TRP A 101 4.62 11.61 2.19
C TRP A 101 5.84 10.73 2.53
N GLY A 102 5.92 9.51 2.00
CA GLY A 102 7.10 8.65 2.14
C GLY A 102 7.11 7.81 3.43
N PHE A 103 8.29 7.45 3.92
CA PHE A 103 8.45 6.38 4.91
C PHE A 103 8.39 6.87 6.37
N VAL A 104 7.98 5.98 7.28
CA VAL A 104 7.95 6.20 8.73
C VAL A 104 9.16 5.54 9.39
N PRO A 105 9.99 6.26 10.17
CA PRO A 105 11.07 5.63 10.93
C PRO A 105 10.57 4.73 12.05
N GLU A 106 11.20 3.56 12.25
CA GLU A 106 10.84 2.63 13.33
C GLU A 106 10.83 3.30 14.71
N LYS A 107 11.81 4.17 14.96
CA LYS A 107 12.00 4.85 16.25
C LYS A 107 10.84 5.77 16.69
N ILE A 108 9.93 6.15 15.79
CA ILE A 108 8.80 7.03 16.11
C ILE A 108 7.48 6.28 16.27
N LEU A 109 7.50 4.95 16.14
CA LEU A 109 6.32 4.11 16.30
C LEU A 109 6.23 3.61 17.74
N TRP A 110 5.21 4.05 18.46
CA TRP A 110 4.96 3.66 19.86
C TRP A 110 4.23 2.31 20.00
N VAL A 111 3.69 1.82 18.89
CA VAL A 111 3.09 0.51 18.72
C VAL A 111 3.75 -0.09 17.48
N LYS A 112 3.83 -1.42 17.35
CA LYS A 112 4.05 -2.04 16.03
C LYS A 112 2.68 -2.18 15.37
N PRO A 113 2.21 -1.25 14.51
CA PRO A 113 1.10 -1.58 13.63
C PRO A 113 1.43 -2.85 12.86
N LEU A 114 0.42 -3.43 12.22
CA LEU A 114 0.66 -4.35 11.11
C LEU A 114 1.34 -3.53 10.01
N ILE A 115 2.66 -3.40 10.14
CA ILE A 115 3.49 -2.68 9.21
C ILE A 115 4.32 -3.70 8.45
N PHE A 116 4.37 -3.50 7.14
CA PHE A 116 5.30 -4.17 6.26
C PHE A 116 6.72 -3.67 6.57
N GLY A 117 7.43 -4.46 7.37
CA GLY A 117 8.89 -4.51 7.43
C GLY A 117 9.34 -5.69 6.59
#